data_AF-A0A936ECJ7-F1
#
_entry.id   AF-A0A936ECJ7-F1
#
_cell.length_a   1.000
_cell.length_b   1.000
_cell.length_c   1.000
_cell.angle_alpha   90.00
_cell.angle_beta   90.00
_cell.angle_gamma   90.00
#
_symmetry.space_group_name_H-M   'P 1'
#
loop_
_entity.id
_entity.type
_entity.pdbx_description
1 polymer ?
#
loop_
_entity_poly.entity_id
_entity_poly.type
_entity_poly.pdbx_seq_one_letter_code
_entity_poly.pdbx_strand_id
1 'polypeptide(L)'
;MRLSITLDPQLHQITATRARARRTSISQEINELLRQAIAAPQPDCPPLRLIRPEGRRGFPVSQGLRPFTSEDVARLEDEDDLRHLHG
;
A
#
# COMPACT_ATOMS: atom_id res chain seq x y z
N MET A 1 -30.18 17.33 5.47
CA MET A 1 -30.62 15.92 5.65
C MET A 1 -29.79 15.29 6.77
N ARG A 2 -30.40 14.49 7.65
CA ARG A 2 -29.73 13.76 8.73
C ARG A 2 -29.83 12.26 8.43
N LEU A 3 -28.70 11.59 8.38
CA LEU A 3 -28.60 10.14 8.21
C LEU A 3 -28.16 9.51 9.52
N SER A 4 -28.79 8.39 9.88
CA SER A 4 -28.39 7.57 11.02
C SER A 4 -27.83 6.26 10.47
N ILE A 5 -26.60 5.92 10.84
CA ILE A 5 -25.94 4.68 10.44
C ILE A 5 -25.56 3.90 11.69
N THR A 6 -25.70 2.58 11.64
CA THR A 6 -25.21 1.69 12.68
C THR A 6 -23.76 1.34 12.35
N LEU A 7 -22.84 1.64 13.27
CA LEU A 7 -21.42 1.31 13.14
C LEU A 7 -21.09 0.16 14.06
N ASP A 8 -20.14 -0.67 13.63
CA ASP A 8 -19.51 -1.65 14.53
C ASP A 8 -18.90 -0.93 15.75
N PRO A 9 -19.01 -1.50 16.98
CA PRO A 9 -18.46 -0.88 18.18
C PRO A 9 -16.98 -0.52 18.07
N GLN A 10 -16.17 -1.32 17.37
CA GLN A 10 -14.74 -1.06 17.19
C GLN A 10 -14.52 0.16 16.28
N LEU A 11 -15.28 0.26 15.18
CA LEU A 11 -15.21 1.41 14.26
C LEU A 11 -15.65 2.70 14.95
N HIS A 12 -16.67 2.63 15.80
CA HIS A 12 -17.09 3.76 16.61
C HIS A 12 -15.97 4.24 17.56
N GLN A 13 -15.28 3.31 18.24
CA GLN A 13 -14.16 3.66 19.13
C GLN A 13 -13.00 4.32 18.38
N ILE A 14 -12.59 3.76 17.24
CA ILE A 14 -11.52 4.32 16.40
C ILE A 14 -11.87 5.76 15.97
N THR A 15 -13.11 5.94 15.49
CA THR A 15 -13.59 7.25 15.04
C THR A 15 -13.62 8.25 16.20
N ALA A 16 -14.09 7.84 17.38
CA ALA A 16 -14.13 8.69 18.56
C ALA A 16 -12.72 9.11 19.04
N THR A 17 -11.77 8.18 19.03
CA THR A 17 -10.36 8.48 19.37
C THR A 17 -9.76 9.47 18.39
N ARG A 18 -10.01 9.29 17.09
CA ARG A 18 -9.50 10.18 16.04
C ARG A 18 -10.13 11.58 16.09
N ALA A 19 -11.44 11.66 16.33
CA ALA A 19 -12.15 12.92 16.53
C ALA A 19 -11.60 13.70 17.74
N ARG A 20 -11.32 13.01 18.86
CA ARG A 20 -10.66 13.62 20.03
C ARG A 20 -9.27 14.15 19.71
N ALA A 21 -8.44 13.37 19.01
CA ALA A 21 -7.09 13.78 18.62
C ALA A 21 -7.10 15.03 17.73
N ARG A 22 -8.12 15.16 16.86
CA ARG A 22 -8.28 16.29 15.93
C ARG A 22 -9.14 17.43 16.48
N ARG A 23 -9.67 17.30 17.70
CA ARG A 23 -10.63 18.24 18.33
C ARG A 23 -11.84 18.55 17.44
N THR A 24 -12.30 17.56 16.66
CA THR A 24 -13.46 17.65 15.77
C THR A 24 -14.63 16.86 16.33
N SER A 25 -15.83 17.09 15.78
CA SER A 25 -16.99 16.24 16.10
C SER A 25 -16.86 14.87 15.41
N ILE A 26 -17.44 13.83 16.02
CA ILE A 26 -17.48 12.48 15.44
C ILE A 26 -18.11 12.51 14.04
N SER A 27 -19.22 13.22 13.86
CA SER A 27 -19.89 13.32 12.55
C SER A 27 -19.02 13.99 11.48
N GLN A 28 -18.23 15.00 11.85
CA GLN A 28 -17.31 15.66 10.93
C GLN A 28 -16.16 14.73 10.53
N GLU A 29 -15.61 13.98 11.50
CA GLU A 29 -14.55 13.01 11.20
C GLU A 29 -15.05 11.85 10.33
N ILE A 30 -16.28 11.37 10.57
CA ILE A 30 -16.92 10.35 9.70
C ILE A 30 -17.04 10.88 8.28
N ASN A 31 -17.55 12.10 8.09
CA ASN A 31 -17.67 12.69 6.76
C ASN A 31 -16.32 12.84 6.07
N GLU A 32 -15.28 13.22 6.81
CA GLU A 32 -13.93 13.35 6.27
C GLU A 32 -13.35 12.00 5.86
N LEU A 33 -13.50 10.96 6.70
CA LEU A 33 -13.09 9.60 6.37
C LEU A 33 -13.81 9.06 5.14
N LEU A 34 -15.12 9.33 5.01
CA LEU A 34 -15.89 8.92 3.83
C LEU A 34 -15.41 9.64 2.57
N ARG A 35 -15.14 10.95 2.64
CA ARG A 35 -14.56 11.68 1.50
C ARG A 35 -13.20 11.12 1.11
N GLN A 36 -12.34 10.83 2.08
CA GLN A 36 -11.04 10.23 1.84
C GLN A 36 -11.17 8.85 1.18
N ALA A 37 -12.12 8.03 1.61
CA ALA A 37 -12.36 6.71 1.00
C ALA A 37 -12.86 6.81 -0.45
N ILE A 38 -13.69 7.82 -0.76
CA ILE A 38 -14.19 8.06 -2.13
C ILE A 38 -13.09 8.65 -3.03
N ALA A 39 -12.27 9.55 -2.48
CA ALA A 39 -11.21 10.23 -3.22
C ALA A 39 -9.92 9.40 -3.32
N ALA A 40 -9.74 8.41 -2.45
CA ALA A 40 -8.63 7.48 -2.55
C ALA A 40 -8.72 6.75 -3.89
N PRO A 41 -7.64 6.73 -4.69
CA PRO A 41 -7.57 5.81 -5.80
C PRO A 41 -7.79 4.42 -5.22
N GLN A 42 -8.79 3.70 -5.74
CA GLN A 42 -8.89 2.27 -5.47
C GLN A 42 -7.51 1.71 -5.78
N PRO A 43 -6.86 0.98 -4.85
CA PRO A 43 -5.63 0.31 -5.21
C PRO A 43 -5.99 -0.54 -6.42
N ASP A 44 -5.43 -0.22 -7.57
CA ASP A 44 -5.38 -1.13 -8.71
C ASP A 44 -4.83 -2.39 -8.10
N CYS A 45 -5.72 -3.35 -7.82
CA CYS A 45 -5.32 -4.62 -7.24
C CYS A 45 -4.33 -5.16 -8.28
N PRO A 46 -3.01 -5.13 -8.01
CA PRO A 46 -2.08 -5.58 -9.02
C PRO A 46 -2.50 -7.02 -9.30
N PRO A 47 -2.61 -7.45 -10.57
CA PRO A 47 -3.05 -8.80 -10.87
C PRO A 47 -2.23 -9.72 -9.98
N LEU A 48 -2.92 -10.50 -9.14
CA LEU A 48 -2.33 -11.47 -8.21
C LEU A 48 -1.14 -12.07 -8.95
N ARG A 49 0.08 -11.65 -8.58
CA ARG A 49 1.29 -12.16 -9.23
C ARG A 49 1.26 -13.63 -8.87
N LEU A 50 0.78 -14.45 -9.80
CA LEU A 50 0.62 -15.87 -9.62
C LEU A 50 2.06 -16.36 -9.44
N ILE A 51 2.49 -16.52 -8.19
CA ILE A 51 3.76 -17.17 -7.87
C ILE A 51 3.54 -18.61 -8.31
N ARG A 52 3.80 -18.89 -9.58
CA ARG A 52 3.77 -20.26 -10.09
C ARG A 52 5.00 -20.95 -9.53
N PRO A 53 4.85 -22.11 -8.88
CA PRO A 53 5.98 -22.96 -8.55
C PRO A 53 6.49 -23.61 -9.85
N GLU A 54 7.09 -22.84 -10.74
CA GLU A 54 7.80 -23.39 -11.90
C GLU A 54 9.29 -23.50 -11.57
N GLY A 55 9.64 -24.67 -11.05
CA GLY A 55 11.01 -25.10 -10.86
C GLY A 55 11.00 -26.49 -10.25
N ARG A 56 11.82 -27.40 -10.77
CA ARG A 56 11.99 -28.78 -10.25
C ARG A 56 12.31 -28.87 -8.75
N ARG A 57 12.53 -27.73 -8.07
CA ARG A 57 12.89 -27.63 -6.64
C ARG A 57 11.95 -26.74 -5.82
N GLY A 58 10.78 -26.33 -6.34
CA GLY A 58 9.75 -25.66 -5.52
C GLY A 58 10.13 -24.27 -4.98
N PHE A 59 11.16 -23.63 -5.52
CA PHE A 59 11.50 -22.25 -5.16
C PHE A 59 10.59 -21.26 -5.88
N PRO A 60 10.05 -20.24 -5.18
CA PRO A 60 9.21 -19.23 -5.80
C PRO A 60 10.04 -18.38 -6.76
N VAL A 61 9.69 -18.41 -8.05
CA VAL A 61 10.31 -17.56 -9.07
C VAL A 61 9.38 -16.38 -9.34
N SER A 62 9.82 -15.16 -9.03
CA SER A 62 9.12 -13.95 -9.45
C SER A 62 9.39 -13.69 -10.93
N GLN A 63 8.39 -13.82 -11.79
CA GLN A 63 8.50 -13.37 -13.18
C GLN A 63 8.46 -11.83 -13.20
N GLY A 64 9.60 -11.21 -13.51
CA GLY A 64 9.68 -9.76 -13.75
C GLY A 64 8.94 -9.38 -15.03
N LEU A 65 8.41 -8.15 -15.08
CA LEU A 65 7.67 -7.61 -16.23
C LEU A 65 8.53 -7.45 -17.50
N ARG A 66 9.86 -7.41 -17.38
CA ARG A 66 10.78 -7.22 -18.50
C ARG A 66 11.98 -8.16 -18.33
N PRO A 67 12.48 -8.78 -19.43
CA PRO A 67 13.76 -9.46 -19.40
C PRO A 67 14.85 -8.48 -18.94
N PHE A 68 15.73 -8.92 -18.04
CA PHE A 68 16.92 -8.15 -17.70
C PHE A 68 17.75 -7.92 -18.97
N THR A 69 18.08 -6.67 -19.24
CA THR A 69 18.92 -6.28 -20.37
C THR A 69 20.35 -6.03 -19.91
N SER A 70 21.32 -6.11 -20.81
CA SER A 70 22.72 -5.84 -20.49
C SER A 70 22.95 -4.42 -19.94
N GLU A 71 22.09 -3.46 -20.31
CA GLU A 71 22.11 -2.09 -19.77
C GLU A 71 21.69 -2.05 -18.29
N ASP A 72 20.78 -2.93 -17.85
CA ASP A 72 20.37 -3.03 -16.44
C ASP A 72 21.50 -3.59 -15.56
N VAL A 73 22.35 -4.46 -16.13
CA VAL A 73 23.53 -5.02 -15.43
C VAL A 73 24.59 -3.94 -15.24
N ALA A 74 24.90 -3.17 -16.30
CA ALA A 74 25.89 -2.09 -16.23
C ALA A 74 25.49 -1.00 -15.21
N ARG A 75 24.20 -0.67 -15.11
CA ARG A 75 23.70 0.28 -14.10
C ARG A 75 23.89 -0.20 -12.66
N LEU A 76 23.81 -1.51 -12.43
CA LEU A 76 23.96 -2.09 -11.10
C LEU A 76 25.43 -2.05 -10.64
N GLU A 77 26.36 -2.25 -11.58
CA GLU A 77 27.81 -2.17 -11.33
C GLU A 77 28.22 -0.73 -10.96
N ASP A 78 27.68 0.28 -11.63
CA ASP A 78 27.92 1.70 -11.31
C ASP A 78 27.36 2.11 -9.93
N GLU A 79 26.27 1.48 -9.47
CA GLU A 79 25.64 1.78 -8.16
C GLU A 79 26.30 1.08 -6.96
N ASP A 80 27.04 -0.01 -7.16
CA ASP A 80 27.80 -0.67 -6.07
C ASP A 80 29.13 0.06 -5.76
N ASP A 81 29.78 0.66 -6.75
CA ASP A 81 31.03 1.41 -6.54
C ASP A 81 30.86 2.66 -5.65
N LEU A 82 29.68 3.29 -5.65
CA LEU A 82 29.38 4.45 -4.80
C LEU A 82 29.12 4.10 -3.32
N ARG A 83 28.87 2.82 -3.00
CA ARG A 83 28.59 2.37 -1.63
C ARG A 83 29.85 2.01 -0.83
N HIS A 84 31.01 1.96 -1.48
CA HIS A 84 32.29 1.62 -0.84
C HIS A 84 33.18 2.82 -0.47
N LEU A 85 32.75 4.06 -0.74
CA LEU A 85 33.51 5.28 -0.41
C LEU A 85 33.07 6.01 0.88
N HIS A 86 32.10 5.47 1.64
CA HIS A 86 31.70 5.98 2.96
C HIS A 86 31.72 4.88 4.03
N GLY A 87 32.88 4.25 4.22
CA GLY A 87 33.21 3.43 5.38
C GLY A 87 34.39 4.02 6.12
#